data_AF-A0A7K4B2E4-F1
#
_entry.id   AF-A0A7K4B2E4-F1
#
_cell.length_a   1.000
_cell.length_b   1.000
_cell.length_c   1.000
_cell.angle_alpha   90.00
_cell.angle_beta   90.00
_cell.angle_gamma   90.00
#
_symmetry.space_group_name_H-M   'P 1'
#
loop_
_entity.id
_entity.type
_entity.pdbx_description
1 polymer ?
#
loop_
_entity_poly.entity_id
_entity_poly.type
_entity_poly.pdbx_seq_one_letter_code
_entity_poly.pdbx_strand_id
1 'polypeptide(L)'
;MIELEPIGVIHSPFTERGTAPRQGRACCEQVQVEIFQKYAPGLGTMEGLSHIWVLYWMDRAERDVLFSRRPDWDEPRPVFTIRSPARPNPIALSIGRIEEVSGRTI
;
A
#
# COMPACT_ATOMS: atom_id res chain seq x y z
N MET A 1 4.61 -19.70 12.20
CA MET A 1 5.06 -18.93 11.02
C MET A 1 3.82 -18.35 10.37
N ILE A 2 3.85 -17.09 9.94
CA ILE A 2 2.71 -16.46 9.23
C ILE A 2 3.11 -16.37 7.77
N GLU A 3 2.30 -16.95 6.89
CA GLU A 3 2.41 -16.83 5.44
C GLU A 3 1.28 -15.94 4.94
N LEU A 4 1.59 -15.04 4.02
CA LEU A 4 0.61 -14.15 3.39
C LEU A 4 0.41 -14.58 1.95
N GLU A 5 -0.84 -14.85 1.58
CA GLU A 5 -1.22 -15.10 0.19
C GLU A 5 -1.71 -13.77 -0.42
N PRO A 6 -1.04 -13.24 -1.46
CA PRO A 6 -1.47 -11.99 -2.09
C PRO A 6 -2.84 -12.18 -2.76
N ILE A 7 -3.77 -11.28 -2.48
CA ILE A 7 -5.14 -11.33 -3.02
C ILE A 7 -5.31 -10.55 -4.32
N GLY A 8 -4.28 -9.84 -4.75
CA GLY A 8 -4.34 -8.91 -5.86
C GLY A 8 -3.02 -8.18 -6.09
N VAL A 9 -3.08 -7.18 -6.97
CA VAL A 9 -1.95 -6.30 -7.34
C VAL A 9 -2.43 -4.86 -7.44
N ILE A 10 -1.54 -3.92 -7.15
CA ILE A 10 -1.80 -2.48 -7.31
C ILE A 10 -1.12 -2.01 -8.59
N HIS A 11 -1.89 -1.41 -9.49
CA HIS A 11 -1.39 -0.71 -10.66
C HIS A 11 -1.35 0.79 -10.38
N SER A 12 -0.18 1.40 -10.59
CA SER A 12 0.02 2.83 -10.34
C SER A 12 1.03 3.40 -11.34
N PRO A 13 1.06 4.72 -11.56
CA PRO A 13 2.07 5.35 -12.41
C PRO A 13 3.48 5.37 -11.76
N PHE A 14 3.61 4.96 -10.49
CA PHE A 14 4.86 5.02 -9.74
C PHE A 14 5.71 3.76 -9.96
N THR A 15 6.49 3.73 -11.04
CA THR A 15 7.30 2.57 -11.43
C THR A 15 8.70 2.55 -10.79
N GLU A 16 9.22 3.74 -10.46
CA GLU A 16 10.56 3.96 -9.95
C GLU A 16 10.59 4.28 -8.44
N ARG A 17 11.71 3.96 -7.79
CA ARG A 17 11.88 4.26 -6.35
C ARG A 17 11.96 5.78 -6.17
N GLY A 18 11.08 6.33 -5.34
CA GLY A 18 11.05 7.76 -5.01
C GLY A 18 10.08 8.60 -5.83
N THR A 19 9.44 8.05 -6.87
CA THR A 19 8.36 8.73 -7.60
C THR A 19 7.01 8.62 -6.90
N ALA A 20 6.81 7.56 -6.11
CA ALA A 20 5.63 7.40 -5.28
C ALA A 20 5.54 8.51 -4.21
N PRO A 21 4.34 9.06 -3.95
CA PRO A 21 4.15 10.06 -2.92
C PRO A 21 4.48 9.48 -1.55
N ARG A 22 5.01 10.32 -0.64
CA ARG A 22 5.40 9.89 0.71
C ARG A 22 4.25 9.31 1.51
N GLN A 23 3.02 9.76 1.26
CA GLN A 23 1.79 9.30 1.89
C GLN A 23 0.66 9.34 0.86
N GLY A 24 -0.25 8.35 0.90
CA GLY A 24 -1.36 8.25 -0.07
C GLY A 24 -2.26 9.49 -0.14
N ARG A 25 -2.42 10.24 0.96
CA ARG A 25 -3.17 11.51 0.98
C ARG A 25 -2.60 12.57 0.03
N ALA A 26 -1.30 12.52 -0.27
CA ALA A 26 -0.65 13.44 -1.19
C ALA A 26 -0.68 12.93 -2.65
N CYS A 27 -1.24 11.75 -2.90
CA CYS A 27 -1.41 11.21 -4.24
C CYS A 27 -2.55 11.97 -4.94
N CYS A 28 -2.24 12.57 -6.08
CA CYS A 28 -3.23 13.13 -7.00
C CYS A 28 -3.56 12.19 -8.17
N GLU A 29 -2.76 11.14 -8.35
CA GLU A 29 -2.93 10.17 -9.41
C GLU A 29 -3.93 9.09 -9.04
N GLN A 30 -4.67 8.61 -10.02
CA GLN A 30 -5.51 7.42 -9.88
C GLN A 30 -4.62 6.17 -9.82
N VAL A 31 -5.03 5.22 -8.99
CA VAL A 31 -4.42 3.91 -8.85
C VAL A 31 -5.52 2.87 -8.91
N GLN A 32 -5.20 1.69 -9.42
CA GLN A 32 -6.15 0.61 -9.57
C GLN A 32 -5.72 -0.55 -8.68
N VAL A 33 -6.67 -1.08 -7.89
CA VAL A 33 -6.47 -2.31 -7.12
C VAL A 33 -7.17 -3.44 -7.86
N GLU A 34 -6.38 -4.34 -8.43
CA GLU A 34 -6.90 -5.54 -9.09
C GLU A 34 -6.92 -6.72 -8.12
N ILE A 35 -8.09 -7.29 -7.89
CA ILE A 35 -8.26 -8.50 -7.08
C ILE A 35 -8.18 -9.75 -7.96
N PHE A 36 -7.37 -10.74 -7.58
CA PHE A 36 -7.26 -11.98 -8.35
C PHE A 36 -8.58 -12.75 -8.38
N GLN A 37 -8.80 -13.49 -9.48
CA GLN A 37 -10.06 -14.20 -9.73
C GLN A 37 -10.54 -15.07 -8.55
N LYS A 38 -9.61 -15.76 -7.87
CA LYS A 38 -9.89 -16.60 -6.69
C LYS A 38 -10.57 -15.82 -5.55
N TYR A 39 -10.29 -14.53 -5.41
CA TYR A 39 -10.77 -13.68 -4.33
C TYR A 39 -11.85 -12.68 -4.76
N ALA A 40 -12.20 -12.64 -6.05
CA ALA A 40 -13.22 -11.73 -6.58
C ALA A 40 -14.57 -11.78 -5.82
N PRO A 41 -15.07 -12.96 -5.35
CA PRO A 41 -16.29 -12.99 -4.53
C PRO A 41 -16.21 -12.18 -3.23
N GLY A 42 -15.00 -11.93 -2.72
CA GLY A 42 -14.76 -11.13 -1.52
C GLY A 42 -14.98 -9.62 -1.70
N LEU A 43 -15.10 -9.13 -2.94
CA LEU A 43 -15.46 -7.73 -3.20
C LEU A 43 -16.89 -7.41 -2.74
N GLY A 44 -17.79 -8.40 -2.82
CA GLY A 44 -19.20 -8.25 -2.46
C GLY A 44 -19.85 -7.02 -3.13
N THR A 45 -20.76 -6.37 -2.40
CA THR A 45 -21.31 -5.07 -2.80
C THR A 45 -20.51 -3.96 -2.14
N MET A 46 -19.81 -3.16 -2.95
CA MET A 46 -19.11 -1.95 -2.50
C MET A 46 -19.94 -0.67 -2.62
N GLU A 47 -21.19 -0.78 -3.07
CA GLU A 47 -22.11 0.36 -3.17
C GLU A 47 -22.28 1.05 -1.81
N GLY A 48 -22.19 2.38 -1.80
CA GLY A 48 -22.29 3.20 -0.59
C GLY A 48 -20.98 3.34 0.19
N LEU A 49 -19.91 2.61 -0.15
CA LEU A 49 -18.58 2.83 0.42
C LEU A 49 -17.90 4.01 -0.29
N SER A 50 -17.58 5.05 0.47
CA SER A 50 -16.80 6.18 -0.08
C SER A 50 -15.30 5.92 -0.10
N HIS A 51 -14.80 5.12 0.85
CA HIS A 51 -13.38 4.87 1.04
C HIS A 51 -13.12 3.43 1.47
N ILE A 52 -11.92 2.95 1.17
CA ILE A 52 -11.42 1.65 1.62
C ILE A 52 -10.02 1.76 2.24
N TRP A 53 -9.73 0.84 3.15
CA TRP A 53 -8.37 0.60 3.61
C TRP A 53 -7.70 -0.43 2.71
N VAL A 54 -6.52 -0.09 2.22
CA VAL A 54 -5.68 -0.98 1.41
C VAL A 54 -4.44 -1.32 2.21
N LEU A 55 -4.32 -2.61 2.56
CA LEU A 55 -3.11 -3.20 3.09
C LEU A 55 -2.33 -3.80 1.92
N TYR A 56 -1.08 -3.40 1.75
CA TYR A 56 -0.24 -3.91 0.67
C TYR A 56 1.17 -4.19 1.13
N TRP A 57 1.83 -5.10 0.43
CA TRP A 57 3.20 -5.51 0.73
C TRP A 57 4.17 -4.67 -0.08
N MET A 58 5.10 -3.97 0.59
CA MET A 58 6.18 -3.26 -0.09
C MET A 58 7.32 -4.24 -0.40
N ASP A 59 7.18 -4.92 -1.54
CA ASP A 59 8.08 -5.96 -2.04
C ASP A 59 9.56 -5.56 -2.14
N ARG A 60 9.86 -4.28 -2.41
CA ARG A 60 11.21 -3.71 -2.53
C ARG A 60 11.75 -3.08 -1.24
N ALA A 61 11.09 -3.27 -0.10
CA ALA A 61 11.52 -2.71 1.18
C ALA A 61 12.60 -3.57 1.86
N GLU A 62 13.54 -2.90 2.53
CA GLU A 62 14.54 -3.55 3.39
C GLU A 62 13.87 -4.06 4.67
N ARG A 63 14.15 -5.31 5.05
CA ARG A 63 13.41 -6.02 6.12
C ARG A 63 14.24 -6.28 7.38
N ASP A 64 15.55 -6.11 7.29
CA ASP A 64 16.52 -6.33 8.36
C ASP A 64 16.89 -5.05 9.11
N VAL A 65 16.25 -3.91 8.76
CA VAL A 65 16.51 -2.62 9.42
C VAL A 65 15.51 -2.33 10.55
N LEU A 66 16.03 -1.77 11.64
CA LEU A 66 15.24 -1.30 12.79
C LEU A 66 15.26 0.22 12.94
N PHE A 67 16.07 0.90 12.15
CA PHE A 67 16.19 2.35 12.12
C PHE A 67 16.13 2.84 10.68
N SER A 68 15.45 3.96 10.44
CA SER A 68 15.35 4.56 9.11
C SER A 68 15.40 6.08 9.22
N ARG A 69 16.07 6.71 8.25
CA ARG A 69 16.28 8.16 8.20
C ARG A 69 15.66 8.72 6.94
N ARG A 70 14.94 9.84 7.08
CA ARG A 70 14.51 10.64 5.93
C ARG A 70 15.57 11.69 5.60
N PRO A 71 15.65 12.19 4.35
CA PRO A 71 16.60 13.24 3.99
C PRO A 71 16.49 14.50 4.87
N ASP A 72 15.30 14.81 5.38
CA ASP A 72 14.99 15.98 6.22
C ASP A 72 15.22 15.76 7.72
N TRP A 73 15.77 14.63 8.15
CA TRP A 73 16.04 14.34 9.56
C TRP A 73 17.53 14.38 9.87
N ASP A 74 17.88 14.90 11.04
CA ASP A 74 19.26 14.91 11.55
C ASP A 74 19.71 13.50 11.96
N GLU A 75 18.83 12.72 12.60
CA GLU A 75 19.12 11.39 13.12
C GLU A 75 18.10 10.33 12.63
N PRO A 76 18.51 9.05 12.48
CA PRO A 76 17.60 7.96 12.17
C PRO A 76 16.63 7.71 13.33
N ARG A 77 15.42 7.25 13.03
CA ARG A 77 14.40 6.92 14.04
C ARG A 77 14.04 5.42 14.01
N PRO A 78 13.62 4.83 15.14
CA PRO A 78 13.14 3.45 15.17
C PRO A 78 11.96 3.25 14.20
N VAL A 79 12.00 2.21 13.38
CA VAL A 79 11.01 1.98 12.30
C VAL A 79 9.57 1.84 12.81
N PHE A 80 9.38 1.47 14.09
CA PHE A 80 8.07 1.33 14.72
C PHE A 80 7.46 2.66 15.19
N THR A 81 8.24 3.74 15.29
CA THR A 81 7.71 5.08 15.65
C THR A 81 7.35 5.92 14.43
N ILE A 82 7.57 5.37 13.22
CA ILE A 82 7.45 6.07 11.94
C ILE A 82 6.77 5.19 10.89
N ARG A 83 6.39 5.79 9.76
CA ARG A 83 5.78 5.07 8.61
C ARG A 83 6.78 4.69 7.52
N SER A 84 8.01 4.32 7.90
CA SER A 84 9.03 3.91 6.92
C SER A 84 8.62 2.61 6.21
N PRO A 85 8.82 2.50 4.88
CA PRO A 85 8.63 1.25 4.15
C PRO A 85 9.54 0.13 4.68
N ALA A 86 10.75 0.49 5.09
CA ALA A 86 11.75 -0.45 5.59
C ALA A 86 11.43 -0.87 7.03
N ARG A 87 11.11 -2.15 7.22
CA ARG A 87 10.70 -2.77 8.50
C ARG A 87 10.62 -4.31 8.33
N PRO A 88 10.64 -5.08 9.43
CA PRO A 88 10.60 -6.56 9.36
C PRO A 88 9.46 -7.15 8.53
N ASN A 89 8.26 -6.58 8.67
CA ASN A 89 7.08 -6.90 7.88
C ASN A 89 6.62 -5.63 7.16
N PRO A 90 7.02 -5.40 5.90
CA PRO A 90 6.75 -4.18 5.14
C PRO A 90 5.29 -4.08 4.67
N ILE A 91 4.37 -4.20 5.62
CA ILE A 91 2.94 -4.01 5.41
C ILE A 91 2.67 -2.51 5.48
N ALA A 92 2.20 -1.99 4.36
CA ALA A 92 1.73 -0.63 4.22
C ALA A 92 0.24 -0.54 4.50
N LEU A 93 -0.22 0.66 4.86
CA LEU A 93 -1.65 0.97 5.01
C LEU A 93 -1.94 2.28 4.29
N SER A 94 -2.89 2.26 3.36
CA SER A 94 -3.41 3.48 2.73
C SER A 94 -4.93 3.52 2.86
N ILE A 95 -5.48 4.73 2.94
CA ILE A 95 -6.90 4.97 2.70
C ILE A 95 -7.04 5.53 1.28
N GLY A 96 -7.97 4.97 0.51
CA GLY A 96 -8.29 5.42 -0.85
C GLY A 96 -9.76 5.75 -0.96
N ARG A 97 -10.09 6.80 -1.71
CA ARG A 97 -11.47 7.07 -2.14
C ARG A 97 -11.80 6.12 -3.31
N ILE A 98 -12.98 5.53 -3.29
CA ILE A 98 -13.44 4.71 -4.41
C ILE A 98 -13.97 5.66 -5.49
N GLU A 99 -13.42 5.56 -6.71
CA GLU A 99 -13.94 6.27 -7.88
C GLU A 99 -14.89 5.40 -8.69
N GLU A 100 -14.49 4.14 -8.90
CA GLU A 100 -15.21 3.17 -9.71
C GLU A 100 -14.97 1.77 -9.14
N VAL A 101 -15.92 0.86 -9.37
CA VAL A 101 -15.70 -0.57 -9.17
C VAL A 101 -16.20 -1.28 -10.43
N SER A 102 -15.32 -2.00 -11.09
CA SER A 102 -15.61 -2.68 -12.35
C SER A 102 -15.07 -4.10 -12.34
N GLY A 103 -15.96 -5.08 -12.30
CA GLY A 103 -15.60 -6.50 -12.22
C GLY A 103 -14.74 -6.83 -11.01
N ARG A 104 -13.43 -6.95 -11.21
CA ARG A 104 -12.43 -7.30 -10.17
C ARG A 104 -11.52 -6.14 -9.77
N THR A 105 -11.78 -4.94 -10.29
CA THR A 105 -10.93 -3.78 -10.09
C THR A 105 -11.67 -2.69 -9.35
N ILE A 106 -10.95 -2.06 -8.42
CA ILE A 106 -11.34 -0.87 -7.67
C ILE A 106 -10.43 0.27 -8.10
#